data_AF-A0A928MLG4-F1
#
_entry.id   AF-A0A928MLG4-F1
#
_cell.length_a   1.000
_cell.length_b   1.000
_cell.length_c   1.000
_cell.angle_alpha   90.00
_cell.angle_beta   90.00
_cell.angle_gamma   90.00
#
_symmetry.space_group_name_H-M   'P 1'
#
loop_
_entity.id
_entity.type
_entity.pdbx_description
1 polymer ?
#
loop_
_entity_poly.entity_id
_entity_poly.type
_entity_poly.pdbx_seq_one_letter_code
_entity_poly.pdbx_strand_id
1 'polypeptide(L)'
;MALKYADFCTCCGKRRTKHPSKKCAVCRRKEDALAAKADKHRTICKQCGRRMANSQVGICSVCKQGNERGNTDYEQRLRKAIQRQKDVQFVLERRLEGNSFNVIAEMTGIPVSHVYRNYADAMGFRANRAFRDYVDNAVIQPEERREDM
;
A
#
# COMPACT_ATOMS: atom_id res chain seq x y z
N MET A 1 -34.07 30.44 4.34
CA MET A 1 -34.18 31.86 3.92
C MET A 1 -32.95 32.25 3.10
N ALA A 2 -33.15 32.90 1.95
CA ALA A 2 -32.04 33.35 1.10
C ALA A 2 -31.31 34.54 1.76
N LEU A 3 -29.98 34.47 1.82
CA LEU A 3 -29.13 35.49 2.44
C LEU A 3 -28.97 36.71 1.51
N LYS A 4 -30.02 37.53 1.34
CA LYS A 4 -30.05 38.66 0.38
C LYS A 4 -29.03 39.78 0.66
N TYR A 5 -28.55 39.92 1.90
CA TYR A 5 -27.63 41.00 2.32
C TYR A 5 -26.28 40.50 2.84
N ALA A 6 -25.98 39.21 2.69
CA ALA A 6 -24.70 38.68 3.14
C ALA A 6 -23.64 38.83 2.03
N ASP A 7 -22.41 39.12 2.46
CA ASP A 7 -21.23 39.23 1.59
C ASP A 7 -20.94 37.92 0.87
N PHE A 8 -20.33 38.02 -0.30
CA PHE A 8 -19.82 36.86 -1.01
C PHE A 8 -18.58 36.28 -0.34
N CYS A 9 -18.45 34.97 -0.43
CA CYS A 9 -17.33 34.21 0.09
C CYS A 9 -16.02 34.66 -0.55
N THR A 10 -15.08 35.15 0.24
CA THR A 10 -13.75 35.61 -0.20
C THR A 10 -12.92 34.53 -0.88
N CYS A 11 -13.15 33.25 -0.54
CA CYS A 11 -12.41 32.12 -1.12
C CYS A 11 -12.93 31.64 -2.48
N CYS A 12 -14.22 31.79 -2.80
CA CYS A 12 -14.78 31.23 -4.04
C CYS A 12 -15.66 32.19 -4.84
N GLY A 13 -16.02 33.36 -4.30
CA GLY A 13 -16.88 34.37 -4.93
C GLY A 13 -18.33 33.94 -5.21
N LYS A 14 -18.66 32.65 -5.13
CA LYS A 14 -19.93 32.09 -5.65
C LYS A 14 -21.07 32.05 -4.64
N ARG A 15 -20.76 32.01 -3.34
CA ARG A 15 -21.76 31.79 -2.28
C ARG A 15 -21.72 32.93 -1.28
N ARG A 16 -22.89 33.35 -0.83
CA ARG A 16 -23.01 34.35 0.24
C ARG A 16 -22.79 33.72 1.61
N THR A 17 -22.18 34.45 2.54
CA THR A 17 -21.83 33.96 3.88
C THR A 17 -21.91 35.08 4.92
N LYS A 18 -22.39 34.75 6.12
CA LYS A 18 -22.38 35.64 7.30
C LYS A 18 -21.30 35.25 8.32
N HIS A 19 -20.47 34.27 8.00
CA HIS A 19 -19.46 33.80 8.92
C HIS A 19 -18.35 34.85 9.09
N PRO A 20 -17.81 35.09 10.31
CA PRO A 20 -16.80 36.12 10.56
C PRO A 20 -15.54 35.98 9.69
N SER A 21 -15.17 34.75 9.31
CA SER A 21 -14.04 34.51 8.39
C SER A 21 -14.30 34.93 6.93
N LYS A 22 -15.49 35.43 6.60
CA LYS A 22 -15.96 35.75 5.24
C LYS A 22 -15.84 34.59 4.23
N LYS A 23 -15.71 33.35 4.70
CA LYS A 23 -15.70 32.13 3.87
C LYS A 23 -17.04 31.38 3.98
N CYS A 24 -17.52 30.81 2.87
CA CYS A 24 -18.72 29.96 2.89
C CYS A 24 -18.44 28.63 3.58
N ALA A 25 -19.50 27.94 4.03
CA ALA A 25 -19.38 26.66 4.73
C ALA A 25 -18.60 25.60 3.95
N VAL A 26 -18.68 25.59 2.62
CA VAL A 26 -17.95 24.61 1.80
C VAL A 26 -16.47 24.94 1.69
N CYS A 27 -16.11 26.22 1.55
CA CYS A 27 -14.70 26.63 1.54
C CYS A 27 -14.04 26.36 2.90
N ARG A 28 -14.75 26.61 4.01
CA ARG A 28 -14.28 26.28 5.36
C ARG A 28 -14.04 24.78 5.52
N ARG A 29 -15.01 23.93 5.17
CA ARG A 29 -14.82 22.47 5.21
C ARG A 29 -13.65 21.97 4.35
N LYS A 30 -13.39 22.61 3.20
CA LYS A 30 -12.23 22.26 2.37
C LYS A 30 -10.92 22.61 3.05
N GLU A 31 -10.85 23.79 3.67
CA GLU A 31 -9.70 24.25 4.44
C GLU A 31 -9.43 23.34 5.65
N ASP A 32 -10.48 23.00 6.41
CA ASP A 32 -10.38 22.06 7.54
C ASP A 32 -9.92 20.67 7.06
N ALA A 33 -10.40 20.20 5.91
CA ALA A 33 -9.98 18.93 5.32
C ALA A 33 -8.54 18.97 4.77
N LEU A 34 -8.07 20.14 4.31
CA LEU A 34 -6.69 20.36 3.88
C LEU A 34 -5.74 20.39 5.09
N ALA A 35 -6.11 21.09 6.16
CA ALA A 35 -5.40 21.08 7.44
C ALA A 35 -5.32 19.66 8.02
N ALA A 36 -6.44 18.94 8.08
CA ALA A 36 -6.48 17.55 8.52
C ALA A 36 -5.70 16.57 7.60
N LYS A 37 -5.41 16.95 6.35
CA LYS A 37 -4.51 16.20 5.46
C LYS A 37 -3.05 16.55 5.68
N ALA A 38 -2.73 17.81 5.98
CA ALA A 38 -1.39 18.26 6.31
C ALA A 38 -0.89 17.64 7.63
N ASP A 39 -1.77 17.47 8.62
CA ASP A 39 -1.46 16.81 9.90
C ASP A 39 -1.36 15.28 9.81
N LYS A 40 -1.64 14.67 8.65
CA LYS A 40 -1.38 13.24 8.44
C LYS A 40 0.11 13.05 8.17
N HIS A 41 0.89 12.91 9.24
CA HIS A 41 2.22 12.31 9.19
C HIS A 41 2.12 10.91 8.59
N ARG A 42 2.31 10.83 7.27
CA ARG A 42 2.40 9.59 6.53
C ARG A 42 3.73 8.93 6.85
N THR A 43 3.76 8.20 7.95
CA THR A 43 4.93 7.44 8.39
C THR A 43 4.82 6.00 7.90
N ILE A 44 5.95 5.34 7.73
CA ILE A 44 5.96 3.89 7.48
C ILE A 44 5.40 3.20 8.74
N CYS A 45 4.54 2.21 8.55
CA CYS A 45 3.94 1.46 9.64
C CYS A 45 5.03 0.82 10.50
N LYS A 46 5.07 1.16 11.79
CA LYS A 46 6.02 0.62 12.77
C LYS A 46 5.91 -0.89 12.95
N GLN A 47 4.73 -1.46 12.71
CA GLN A 47 4.47 -2.89 12.95
C GLN A 47 4.82 -3.78 11.76
N CYS A 48 4.59 -3.32 10.52
CA CYS A 48 4.88 -4.14 9.34
C CYS A 48 6.00 -3.59 8.46
N GLY A 49 6.52 -2.39 8.73
CA GLY A 49 7.61 -1.76 7.98
C GLY A 49 7.32 -1.45 6.51
N ARG A 50 6.12 -1.78 6.01
CA ARG A 50 5.83 -1.81 4.56
C ARG A 50 4.76 -0.83 4.12
N ARG A 51 3.69 -0.70 4.90
CA ARG A 51 2.50 0.09 4.52
C ARG A 51 2.56 1.48 5.13
N MET A 52 2.03 2.48 4.45
CA MET A 52 1.86 3.80 5.04
C MET A 52 0.86 3.73 6.19
N ALA A 53 1.25 4.26 7.34
CA ALA A 53 0.37 4.55 8.45
C ALA A 53 -0.21 5.96 8.29
N ASN A 54 -1.53 6.04 8.32
CA ASN A 54 -2.27 7.31 8.30
C ASN A 54 -2.69 7.74 9.73
N SER A 55 -2.18 7.07 10.76
CA SER A 55 -2.51 7.31 12.17
C SER A 55 -1.33 7.95 12.90
N GLN A 56 -1.60 8.82 13.88
CA GLN A 56 -0.57 9.35 14.81
C GLN A 56 0.20 8.21 15.52
N VAL A 57 -0.45 7.06 15.70
CA VAL A 57 0.15 5.85 16.30
C VAL A 57 1.24 5.25 15.40
N GLY A 58 1.24 5.55 14.09
CA GLY A 58 2.22 5.01 13.15
C GLY A 58 1.96 3.54 12.80
N ILE A 59 0.70 3.07 12.91
CA ILE A 59 0.29 1.71 12.51
C ILE A 59 -0.68 1.80 11.31
N CYS A 60 -0.48 0.94 10.30
CA CYS A 60 -1.36 0.88 9.14
C CYS A 60 -2.72 0.25 9.47
N SER A 61 -3.74 0.59 8.68
CA SER A 61 -5.13 0.12 8.89
C SER A 61 -5.23 -1.40 8.99
N VAL A 62 -4.41 -2.14 8.23
CA VAL A 62 -4.44 -3.61 8.23
C VAL A 62 -3.83 -4.20 9.49
N CYS A 63 -2.71 -3.65 9.98
CA CYS A 63 -2.13 -4.06 11.25
C CYS A 63 -3.05 -3.68 12.43
N LYS A 64 -3.70 -2.52 12.35
CA LYS A 64 -4.68 -2.06 13.34
C LYS A 64 -5.87 -3.04 13.43
N GLN A 65 -6.50 -3.37 12.30
CA GLN A 65 -7.58 -4.35 12.24
C GLN A 65 -7.14 -5.75 12.70
N GLY A 66 -5.90 -6.15 12.40
CA GLY A 66 -5.34 -7.42 12.86
C GLY A 66 -5.16 -7.51 14.37
N ASN A 67 -4.82 -6.38 15.02
CA ASN A 67 -4.71 -6.31 16.48
C ASN A 67 -6.10 -6.24 17.15
N GLU A 68 -7.06 -5.55 16.53
CA GLU A 68 -8.44 -5.40 17.05
C GLU A 68 -9.25 -6.71 16.98
N ARG A 69 -8.95 -7.59 16.00
CA ARG A 69 -9.65 -8.88 15.81
C ARG A 69 -9.22 -9.99 16.78
N GLY A 70 -8.50 -9.66 17.86
CA GLY A 70 -8.33 -10.57 18.99
C GLY A 70 -7.66 -11.90 18.66
N ASN A 71 -6.73 -11.94 17.69
CA ASN A 71 -5.86 -13.11 17.55
C ASN A 71 -4.79 -13.02 18.66
N THR A 72 -5.19 -13.37 19.87
CA THR A 72 -4.47 -13.17 21.13
C THR A 72 -3.36 -14.20 21.37
N ASP A 73 -3.32 -15.28 20.59
CA ASP A 73 -2.25 -16.26 20.68
C ASP A 73 -0.97 -15.75 19.98
N TYR A 74 -0.08 -15.18 20.79
CA TYR A 74 1.24 -14.72 20.38
C TYR A 74 2.02 -15.81 19.64
N GLU A 75 1.91 -17.07 20.09
CA GLU A 75 2.67 -18.18 19.52
C GLU A 75 2.20 -18.50 18.11
N GLN A 76 0.89 -18.56 17.89
CA GLN A 76 0.33 -18.72 16.53
C GLN A 76 0.71 -17.56 15.60
N ARG A 77 0.72 -16.31 16.10
CA ARG A 77 1.15 -15.15 15.31
C ARG A 77 2.62 -15.26 14.92
N LEU A 78 3.47 -15.68 15.85
CA LEU A 78 4.89 -15.87 15.63
C LEU A 78 5.13 -17.01 14.61
N ARG A 79 4.48 -18.16 14.77
CA ARG A 79 4.54 -19.28 13.81
C ARG A 79 4.13 -18.84 12.41
N LYS A 80 3.04 -18.09 12.26
CA LYS A 80 2.60 -17.52 10.97
C LYS A 80 3.58 -16.49 10.40
N ALA A 81 4.25 -15.72 11.24
CA ALA A 81 5.28 -14.78 10.80
C ALA A 81 6.52 -15.52 10.29
N ILE A 82 6.97 -16.54 11.01
CA ILE A 82 8.09 -17.41 10.62
C ILE A 82 7.77 -18.10 9.30
N GLN A 83 6.59 -18.72 9.16
CA GLN A 83 6.21 -19.40 7.93
C GLN A 83 6.22 -18.45 6.73
N ARG A 84 5.66 -17.23 6.88
CA ARG A 84 5.71 -16.22 5.82
C ARG A 84 7.12 -15.86 5.41
N GLN A 85 8.08 -15.82 6.33
CA GLN A 85 9.47 -15.55 5.97
C GLN A 85 10.12 -16.73 5.24
N LYS A 86 9.81 -17.96 5.63
CA LYS A 86 10.24 -19.15 4.89
C LYS A 86 9.69 -19.15 3.47
N ASP A 87 8.41 -18.82 3.30
CA ASP A 87 7.79 -18.72 1.97
C ASP A 87 8.48 -17.64 1.12
N VAL A 88 8.78 -16.48 1.69
CA VAL A 88 9.51 -15.40 0.98
C VAL A 88 10.90 -15.86 0.58
N GLN A 89 11.65 -16.47 1.49
CA GLN A 89 12.99 -16.98 1.21
C GLN A 89 12.96 -18.03 0.09
N PHE A 90 12.04 -19.00 0.17
CA PHE A 90 11.87 -20.03 -0.85
C PHE A 90 11.59 -19.42 -2.23
N VAL A 91 10.67 -18.45 -2.31
CA VAL A 91 10.37 -17.75 -3.56
C VAL A 91 11.61 -17.06 -4.13
N LEU A 92 12.42 -16.40 -3.30
CA LEU A 92 13.63 -15.71 -3.75
C LEU A 92 14.69 -16.69 -4.26
N GLU A 93 14.93 -17.79 -3.54
CA GLU A 93 15.87 -18.84 -3.95
C GLU A 93 15.46 -19.46 -5.29
N ARG A 94 14.18 -19.86 -5.43
CA ARG A 94 13.71 -20.44 -6.70
C ARG A 94 13.77 -19.44 -7.85
N ARG A 95 13.56 -18.15 -7.59
CA ARG A 95 13.75 -17.09 -8.60
C ARG A 95 15.21 -16.89 -8.98
N LEU A 96 16.13 -17.01 -8.03
CA LEU A 96 17.56 -16.96 -8.30
C LEU A 96 18.00 -18.14 -9.18
N GLU A 97 17.39 -19.31 -9.00
CA GLU A 97 17.59 -20.50 -9.84
C GLU A 97 16.91 -20.40 -11.23
N GLY A 98 16.20 -19.32 -11.54
CA GLY A 98 15.58 -19.11 -12.86
C GLY A 98 14.14 -19.61 -13.01
N ASN A 99 13.51 -20.14 -11.95
CA ASN A 99 12.13 -20.63 -12.04
C ASN A 99 11.13 -19.49 -12.24
N SER A 100 10.12 -19.66 -13.09
CA SER A 100 9.04 -18.67 -13.24
C SER A 100 8.12 -18.62 -12.01
N PHE A 101 7.39 -17.51 -11.82
CA PHE A 101 6.43 -17.42 -10.71
C PHE A 101 5.31 -18.47 -10.77
N ASN A 102 4.96 -18.96 -11.97
CA ASN A 102 3.97 -20.02 -12.14
C ASN A 102 4.50 -21.36 -11.61
N VAL A 103 5.73 -21.73 -11.97
CA VAL A 103 6.37 -22.97 -11.48
C VAL A 103 6.50 -22.94 -9.97
N ILE A 104 6.91 -21.80 -9.40
CA ILE A 104 7.04 -21.65 -7.94
C ILE A 104 5.67 -21.78 -7.24
N ALA A 105 4.60 -21.25 -7.85
CA ALA A 105 3.25 -21.39 -7.33
C ALA A 105 2.78 -22.85 -7.31
N GLU A 106 3.09 -23.62 -8.34
CA GLU A 106 2.82 -25.06 -8.40
C GLU A 106 3.60 -25.82 -7.34
N MET A 107 4.89 -25.52 -7.14
CA MET A 107 5.74 -26.16 -6.12
C MET A 107 5.26 -25.91 -4.69
N THR A 108 4.74 -24.70 -4.42
CA THR A 108 4.36 -24.28 -3.05
C THR A 108 2.87 -24.44 -2.75
N GLY A 109 2.04 -24.66 -3.78
CA GLY A 109 0.57 -24.58 -3.66
C GLY A 109 0.06 -23.16 -3.34
N ILE A 110 0.92 -22.15 -3.40
CA ILE A 110 0.57 -20.75 -3.13
C ILE A 110 0.12 -20.10 -4.44
N PRO A 111 -0.93 -19.27 -4.45
CA PRO A 111 -1.34 -18.57 -5.67
C PRO A 111 -0.21 -17.71 -6.26
N VAL A 112 -0.06 -17.74 -7.60
CA VAL A 112 0.97 -16.98 -8.35
C VAL A 112 1.00 -15.50 -7.96
N SER A 113 -0.17 -14.89 -7.75
CA SER A 113 -0.29 -13.49 -7.34
C SER A 113 0.36 -13.23 -5.97
N HIS A 114 0.32 -14.21 -5.07
CA HIS A 114 0.92 -14.12 -3.74
C HIS A 114 2.42 -14.39 -3.78
N VAL A 115 2.86 -15.35 -4.60
CA VAL A 115 4.29 -15.60 -4.91
C VAL A 115 4.93 -14.32 -5.43
N TYR A 116 4.34 -13.70 -6.46
CA TYR A 116 4.83 -12.46 -7.03
C TYR A 116 4.83 -11.30 -6.02
N ARG A 117 3.79 -11.20 -5.18
CA ARG A 117 3.73 -10.17 -4.13
C ARG A 117 4.85 -10.35 -3.11
N ASN A 118 5.15 -11.58 -2.69
CA ASN A 118 6.24 -11.87 -1.76
C ASN A 118 7.60 -11.46 -2.36
N TYR A 119 7.82 -11.79 -3.63
CA TYR A 119 9.01 -11.37 -4.37
C TYR A 119 9.11 -9.83 -4.47
N ALA A 120 8.06 -9.16 -4.94
CA ALA A 120 8.05 -7.71 -5.11
C ALA A 120 8.24 -6.96 -3.79
N ASP A 121 7.56 -7.40 -2.73
CA ASP A 121 7.70 -6.83 -1.38
C ASP A 121 9.15 -6.98 -0.87
N ALA A 122 9.78 -8.14 -1.08
CA ALA A 122 11.14 -8.40 -0.62
C ALA A 122 12.20 -7.61 -1.41
N MET A 123 12.01 -7.46 -2.72
CA MET A 123 12.89 -6.68 -3.60
C MET A 123 12.64 -5.16 -3.50
N GLY A 124 11.64 -4.71 -2.74
CA GLY A 124 11.32 -3.29 -2.59
C GLY A 124 10.55 -2.68 -3.76
N PHE A 125 9.97 -3.50 -4.64
CA PHE A 125 9.17 -3.05 -5.77
C PHE A 125 7.68 -2.95 -5.42
N ARG A 126 6.96 -2.05 -6.08
CA ARG A 126 5.49 -2.11 -6.06
C ARG A 126 5.02 -3.23 -6.97
N ALA A 127 4.30 -4.20 -6.42
CA ALA A 127 3.69 -5.27 -7.19
C ALA A 127 2.77 -4.69 -8.29
N ASN A 128 3.13 -4.94 -9.56
CA ASN A 128 2.38 -4.53 -10.74
C ASN A 128 2.36 -5.69 -11.73
N ARG A 129 1.18 -6.07 -12.24
CA ARG A 129 1.03 -7.19 -13.17
C ARG A 129 1.90 -7.05 -14.42
N ALA A 130 1.98 -5.85 -15.00
CA ALA A 130 2.84 -5.61 -16.16
C ALA A 130 4.33 -5.81 -15.83
N PHE A 131 4.74 -5.48 -14.61
CA PHE A 131 6.10 -5.71 -14.14
C PHE A 131 6.38 -7.19 -13.87
N ARG A 132 5.38 -7.95 -13.39
CA ARG A 132 5.50 -9.41 -13.23
C ARG A 132 5.84 -10.09 -14.54
N ASP A 133 5.06 -9.83 -15.59
CA ASP A 133 5.22 -10.52 -16.87
C ASP A 133 6.56 -10.12 -17.54
N TYR A 134 7.01 -8.87 -17.37
CA TYR A 134 8.37 -8.46 -17.74
C TYR A 134 9.46 -9.24 -16.99
N VAL A 135 9.34 -9.37 -15.67
CA VAL A 135 10.33 -10.06 -14.82
C VAL A 135 10.38 -11.57 -15.10
N ASP A 136 9.25 -12.21 -15.39
CA ASP A 136 9.25 -13.61 -15.83
C ASP A 136 9.92 -13.76 -17.20
N ASN A 137 9.54 -12.95 -18.19
CA ASN A 137 10.12 -13.02 -19.54
C ASN A 137 11.62 -12.68 -19.57
N ALA A 138 12.09 -11.76 -18.72
CA ALA A 138 13.49 -11.38 -18.63
C ALA A 138 14.38 -12.46 -17.99
N VAL A 139 13.82 -13.33 -17.14
CA VAL A 139 14.55 -14.42 -16.47
C VAL A 139 14.50 -15.72 -17.28
N ILE A 140 13.50 -15.90 -18.14
CA ILE A 140 13.37 -17.09 -19.02
C ILE A 140 14.29 -16.99 -20.25
N GLN A 141 14.77 -15.80 -20.65
CA GLN A 141 15.64 -15.60 -21.83
C GLN A 141 17.14 -15.27 -21.60
N PRO A 142 17.92 -15.93 -20.71
CA PRO A 142 19.36 -15.74 -20.71
C PRO A 142 20.08 -16.53 -21.82
N GLU A 143 19.53 -17.68 -22.25
CA GLU A 143 20.26 -18.62 -23.13
C GLU A 143 20.05 -18.36 -24.63
N GLU A 144 18.85 -17.92 -25.04
CA GLU A 144 18.53 -17.69 -26.47
C GLU A 144 19.18 -16.43 -27.08
N ARG A 145 19.96 -15.65 -26.32
CA ARG A 145 20.57 -14.39 -26.79
C ARG A 145 22.08 -14.48 -27.06
N ARG A 146 22.68 -15.67 -26.92
CA ARG A 146 24.13 -15.90 -27.12
C ARG A 146 24.50 -16.66 -28.39
N GLU A 147 23.54 -17.09 -29.20
CA GLU A 147 23.82 -17.88 -30.42
C GLU A 147 23.86 -17.06 -31.72
N ASP A 148 23.59 -15.74 -31.67
CA ASP A 148 23.60 -14.86 -32.85
C ASP A 148 24.71 -13.77 -32.83
N MET A 149 25.87 -14.04 -32.23
CA MET A 149 27.08 -13.21 -32.43
C MET A 149 28.31 -14.04 -32.76
#